data_AF-K2E5W4-F1
#
_entry.id   AF-K2E5W4-F1
#
_cell.length_a   1.000
_cell.length_b   1.000
_cell.length_c   1.000
_cell.angle_alpha   90.00
_cell.angle_beta   90.00
_cell.angle_gamma   90.00
#
_symmetry.space_group_name_H-M   'P 1'
#
loop_
_entity.id
_entity.type
_entity.pdbx_description
1 polymer ?
#
loop_
_entity_poly.entity_id
_entity_poly.type
_entity_poly.pdbx_seq_one_letter_code
_entity_poly.pdbx_strand_id
1 'polypeptide(L)'
;VNKARALITNLNMTDHGCMLRAYSRNVIDLIIAGKESNIFIPALAHTYATNPAEVKVDHAARFEGQSKYRLYDLIRLNFDLMTGYSLIPLQIFTLFGLGISFLSIVFVAFLFIRRLIIGPEAEGTFTLFAILFFLIGVILMGLGIMGEYIGRIYKEVQHRPRFAVKTVLGAKTDENSPYPWH
;
A
#
# COMPACT_ATOMS: atom_id res chain seq x y z
N VAL A 1 -11.90 9.55 -9.46
CA VAL A 1 -11.18 9.24 -8.21
C VAL A 1 -12.02 8.38 -7.25
N ASN A 2 -13.31 8.68 -7.02
CA ASN A 2 -14.17 7.89 -6.11
C ASN A 2 -14.52 6.46 -6.60
N LYS A 3 -14.64 6.23 -7.92
CA LYS A 3 -14.91 4.88 -8.48
C LYS A 3 -13.72 3.90 -8.38
N ALA A 4 -12.49 4.41 -8.38
CA ALA A 4 -11.30 3.57 -8.28
C ALA A 4 -11.14 2.99 -6.87
N ARG A 5 -11.50 3.75 -5.82
CA ARG A 5 -11.38 3.31 -4.42
C ARG A 5 -12.34 2.18 -4.03
N ALA A 6 -13.59 2.23 -4.50
CA ALA A 6 -14.60 1.21 -4.19
C ALA A 6 -14.29 -0.16 -4.81
N LEU A 7 -13.45 -0.20 -5.85
CA LEU A 7 -13.05 -1.45 -6.53
C LEU A 7 -11.81 -2.09 -5.89
N ILE A 8 -11.01 -1.33 -5.14
CA ILE A 8 -9.68 -1.74 -4.64
C ILE A 8 -9.76 -2.32 -3.23
N THR A 9 -10.78 -1.95 -2.47
CA THR A 9 -11.10 -2.50 -1.16
C THR A 9 -12.61 -2.66 -1.11
N ASN A 10 -13.11 -3.87 -0.89
CA ASN A 10 -14.55 -4.15 -0.71
C ASN A 10 -15.04 -3.64 0.68
N LEU A 11 -14.58 -2.45 1.06
CA LEU A 11 -14.75 -1.78 2.35
C LEU A 11 -15.63 -0.56 2.11
N ASN A 12 -16.94 -0.73 2.21
CA ASN A 12 -17.90 0.38 2.22
C ASN A 12 -17.95 0.95 3.65
N MET A 13 -16.93 1.71 4.03
CA MET A 13 -16.98 2.57 5.22
C MET A 13 -17.02 4.03 4.80
N THR A 14 -18.02 4.78 5.28
CA THR A 14 -18.15 6.21 4.97
C THR A 14 -17.35 7.09 5.91
N ASP A 15 -17.03 6.60 7.12
CA ASP A 15 -16.22 7.30 8.12
C ASP A 15 -15.10 6.40 8.69
N HIS A 16 -13.90 6.52 8.12
CA HIS A 16 -12.71 5.85 8.62
C HIS A 16 -12.15 6.50 9.90
N GLY A 17 -12.53 7.74 10.23
CA GLY A 17 -11.95 8.55 11.30
C GLY A 17 -12.63 8.42 12.66
N CYS A 18 -13.90 8.01 12.71
CA CYS A 18 -14.63 7.83 13.97
C CYS A 18 -14.06 6.65 14.78
N MET A 19 -13.43 6.89 15.93
CA MET A 19 -12.85 5.82 16.77
C MET A 19 -13.89 5.10 17.66
N LEU A 20 -15.14 5.57 17.72
CA LEU A 20 -16.20 4.91 18.46
C LEU A 20 -16.72 3.71 17.66
N ARG A 21 -16.34 2.50 18.07
CA ARG A 21 -16.67 1.27 17.36
C ARG A 21 -17.03 0.16 18.34
N ALA A 22 -17.95 -0.70 17.92
CA ALA A 22 -18.32 -1.92 18.62
C ALA A 22 -18.03 -3.12 17.71
N TYR A 23 -17.40 -4.15 18.25
CA TYR A 23 -17.05 -5.36 17.53
C TYR A 23 -17.66 -6.57 18.24
N SER A 24 -18.15 -7.53 17.47
CA SER A 24 -18.53 -8.83 18.02
C SER A 24 -17.28 -9.62 18.44
N ARG A 25 -17.42 -10.46 19.47
CA ARG A 25 -16.30 -11.28 19.97
C ARG A 25 -15.69 -12.16 18.87
N ASN A 26 -16.53 -12.78 18.03
CA ASN A 26 -16.07 -13.61 16.92
C ASN A 26 -15.13 -12.87 15.96
N VAL A 27 -15.44 -11.61 15.62
CA VAL A 27 -14.58 -10.78 14.75
C VAL A 27 -13.24 -10.51 15.43
N ILE A 28 -13.23 -10.24 16.73
CA ILE A 28 -11.99 -10.02 17.48
C ILE A 28 -11.14 -11.28 17.52
N ASP A 29 -11.73 -12.44 17.75
CA ASP A 29 -11.01 -13.72 17.79
C ASP A 29 -10.37 -14.04 16.43
N LEU A 30 -11.07 -13.76 15.32
CA LEU A 30 -10.51 -13.87 13.96
C LEU A 30 -9.35 -12.91 13.71
N ILE A 31 -9.46 -11.66 14.17
CA ILE A 31 -8.37 -10.68 14.06
C ILE A 31 -7.14 -11.13 14.86
N ILE A 32 -7.34 -11.66 16.07
CA ILE A 32 -6.24 -12.15 16.92
C ILE A 32 -5.60 -13.41 16.31
N ALA A 33 -6.38 -14.29 15.71
CA ALA A 33 -5.88 -15.46 14.98
C ALA A 33 -5.11 -15.05 13.70
N GLY A 34 -5.49 -13.92 13.10
CA GLY A 34 -4.79 -13.31 11.98
C GLY A 34 -3.39 -12.85 12.37
N LYS A 35 -2.37 -13.34 11.67
CA LYS A 35 -0.95 -12.94 11.87
C LYS A 35 -0.55 -11.72 11.02
N GLU A 36 -1.49 -10.87 10.64
CA GLU A 36 -1.22 -9.75 9.74
C GLU A 36 -0.35 -8.67 10.42
N SER A 37 0.76 -8.27 9.79
CA SER A 37 1.64 -7.23 10.35
C SER A 37 1.00 -5.83 10.32
N ASN A 38 0.12 -5.55 9.36
CA ASN A 38 -0.49 -4.24 9.14
C ASN A 38 -1.84 -4.14 9.88
N ILE A 39 -1.79 -3.70 11.14
CA ILE A 39 -3.00 -3.68 11.98
C ILE A 39 -3.73 -2.36 11.83
N PHE A 40 -4.51 -2.24 10.75
CA PHE A 40 -5.60 -1.27 10.69
C PHE A 40 -6.90 -1.98 11.13
N ILE A 41 -7.13 -2.01 12.45
CA ILE A 41 -8.25 -2.72 13.10
C ILE A 41 -9.60 -2.47 12.38
N PRO A 42 -9.96 -1.23 11.97
CA PRO A 42 -11.23 -1.00 11.29
C PRO A 42 -11.36 -1.76 9.96
N ALA A 43 -10.30 -1.81 9.15
CA ALA A 43 -10.35 -2.58 7.90
C ALA A 43 -10.42 -4.08 8.18
N LEU A 44 -9.59 -4.59 9.09
CA LEU A 44 -9.60 -6.01 9.45
C LEU A 44 -10.98 -6.43 9.96
N ALA A 45 -11.54 -5.66 10.89
CA ALA A 45 -12.85 -5.93 11.44
C ALA A 45 -13.95 -5.91 10.38
N HIS A 46 -13.90 -5.00 9.41
CA HIS A 46 -14.85 -4.97 8.31
C HIS A 46 -14.63 -6.14 7.33
N THR A 47 -13.40 -6.61 7.12
CA THR A 47 -13.12 -7.79 6.28
C THR A 47 -13.70 -9.07 6.89
N TYR A 48 -13.61 -9.23 8.21
CA TYR A 48 -14.13 -10.40 8.92
C TYR A 48 -15.60 -10.28 9.36
N ALA A 49 -16.21 -9.09 9.27
CA ALA A 49 -17.59 -8.86 9.68
C ALA A 49 -18.59 -9.42 8.66
N THR A 50 -19.56 -10.20 9.15
CA THR A 50 -20.64 -10.75 8.32
C THR A 50 -21.72 -9.72 7.99
N ASN A 51 -22.00 -8.77 8.90
CA ASN A 51 -23.02 -7.73 8.72
C ASN A 51 -22.56 -6.40 9.35
N PRO A 52 -21.66 -5.66 8.68
CA PRO A 52 -21.21 -4.35 9.17
C PRO A 52 -22.36 -3.32 9.08
N ALA A 53 -22.53 -2.52 10.14
CA ALA A 53 -23.49 -1.42 10.18
C ALA A 53 -22.83 -0.14 10.69
N GLU A 54 -23.18 1.00 10.09
CA GLU A 54 -22.73 2.32 10.51
C GLU A 54 -23.88 3.09 11.16
N VAL A 55 -23.66 3.55 12.39
CA VAL A 55 -24.60 4.44 13.09
C VAL A 55 -24.03 5.85 13.04
N LYS A 56 -24.81 6.81 12.56
CA LYS A 56 -24.40 8.22 12.56
C LYS A 56 -24.29 8.70 14.00
N VAL A 57 -23.11 9.16 14.37
CA VAL A 57 -22.84 9.79 15.67
C VAL A 57 -22.49 11.23 15.42
N ASP A 58 -23.17 12.14 16.12
CA ASP A 58 -22.88 13.56 16.04
C ASP A 58 -21.53 13.81 16.74
N HIS A 59 -20.56 14.28 15.97
CA HIS A 59 -19.26 14.64 16.52
C HIS A 59 -19.33 16.09 16.98
N ALA A 60 -19.25 16.32 18.29
CA ALA A 60 -19.09 17.68 18.79
C ALA A 60 -17.82 18.31 18.19
N ALA A 61 -17.93 19.55 17.70
CA ALA A 61 -16.77 20.31 17.25
C ALA A 61 -15.75 20.39 18.40
N ARG A 62 -14.48 20.11 18.11
CA ARG A 62 -13.39 20.22 19.10
C ARG A 62 -13.42 21.64 19.70
N PHE A 63 -13.49 21.73 21.02
CA PHE A 63 -13.54 23.00 21.74
C PHE A 63 -12.22 23.79 21.56
N GLU A 64 -11.09 23.11 21.43
CA GLU A 64 -9.78 23.68 21.06
C GLU A 64 -8.88 22.65 20.37
N GLY A 65 -7.97 23.15 19.51
CA GLY A 65 -6.88 22.38 18.93
C GLY A 65 -6.81 22.50 17.40
N GLN A 66 -5.78 23.17 16.88
CA GLN A 66 -5.47 23.10 15.46
C GLN A 66 -5.15 21.66 15.06
N SER A 67 -5.65 21.21 13.92
CA SER A 67 -5.28 19.92 13.33
C SER A 67 -3.75 19.81 13.25
N LYS A 68 -3.16 18.93 14.08
CA LYS A 68 -1.72 18.61 14.02
C LYS A 68 -1.32 17.79 12.79
N TYR A 69 -2.27 17.43 11.93
CA TYR A 69 -1.97 16.70 10.69
C TYR A 69 -1.56 17.67 9.60
N ARG A 70 -0.28 17.63 9.21
CA ARG A 70 0.20 18.35 8.03
C ARG A 70 -0.32 17.61 6.79
N LEU A 71 -0.63 18.34 5.72
CA LEU A 71 -1.09 17.78 4.44
C LEU A 71 -0.17 16.64 3.93
N TYR A 72 1.14 16.77 4.20
CA TYR A 72 2.15 15.76 3.91
C TYR A 72 1.90 14.41 4.62
N ASP A 73 1.48 14.43 5.88
CA ASP A 73 1.21 13.22 6.67
C ASP A 73 -0.03 12.48 6.15
N LEU A 74 -1.02 13.23 5.64
CA LEU A 74 -2.22 12.66 5.00
C LEU A 74 -1.90 12.02 3.64
N ILE A 75 -1.02 12.65 2.85
CA ILE A 75 -0.56 12.09 1.57
C ILE A 75 0.26 10.84 1.81
N ARG A 76 1.19 10.89 2.77
CA ARG A 76 2.02 9.75 3.17
C ARG A 76 1.17 8.58 3.69
N LEU A 77 0.19 8.86 4.55
CA LEU A 77 -0.76 7.86 5.04
C LEU A 77 -1.54 7.20 3.91
N ASN A 78 -2.02 7.98 2.93
CA ASN A 78 -2.71 7.41 1.77
C ASN A 78 -1.78 6.55 0.91
N PHE A 79 -0.53 6.99 0.73
CA PHE A 79 0.48 6.23 0.00
C PHE A 79 0.80 4.92 0.71
N ASP A 80 0.97 4.95 2.04
CA ASP A 80 1.22 3.78 2.88
C ASP A 80 0.04 2.80 2.90
N LEU A 81 -1.20 3.30 2.91
CA LEU A 81 -2.41 2.48 2.80
C LEU A 81 -2.54 1.85 1.41
N MET A 82 -2.28 2.61 0.35
CA MET A 82 -2.40 2.13 -1.03
C MET A 82 -1.32 1.09 -1.36
N THR A 83 -0.10 1.25 -0.85
CA THR A 83 1.01 0.29 -1.02
C THR A 83 0.99 -0.85 -0.01
N GLY A 84 0.38 -0.66 1.16
CA GLY A 84 0.28 -1.66 2.22
C GLY A 84 -0.82 -2.70 2.00
N TYR A 85 -1.83 -2.37 1.20
CA TYR A 85 -2.97 -3.27 0.93
C TYR A 85 -3.20 -3.54 -0.55
N SER A 86 -2.38 -2.99 -1.46
CA SER A 86 -2.58 -3.17 -2.90
C SER A 86 -1.29 -3.31 -3.68
N LEU A 87 -1.29 -4.25 -4.64
CA LEU A 87 -0.25 -4.44 -5.65
C LEU A 87 -0.41 -3.50 -6.85
N ILE A 88 -1.42 -2.63 -6.85
CA ILE A 88 -1.74 -1.74 -7.98
C ILE A 88 -0.57 -0.84 -8.39
N PRO A 89 0.20 -0.21 -7.47
CA PRO A 89 1.37 0.58 -7.88
C PRO A 89 2.39 -0.23 -8.69
N LEU A 90 2.60 -1.50 -8.29
CA LEU A 90 3.47 -2.41 -9.03
C LEU A 90 2.87 -2.74 -10.40
N GLN A 91 1.57 -3.04 -10.45
CA GLN A 91 0.87 -3.40 -11.68
C GLN A 91 0.83 -2.25 -12.71
N ILE A 92 0.55 -1.02 -12.28
CA ILE A 92 0.60 0.17 -13.15
C ILE A 92 2.01 0.35 -13.72
N PHE A 93 3.03 0.17 -12.88
CA PHE A 93 4.41 0.28 -13.33
C PHE A 93 4.77 -0.82 -14.34
N THR A 94 4.33 -2.06 -14.11
CA THR A 94 4.55 -3.14 -15.08
C THR A 94 3.86 -2.86 -16.42
N LEU A 95 2.66 -2.27 -16.41
CA LEU A 95 1.95 -1.89 -17.63
C LEU A 95 2.67 -0.74 -18.38
N PHE A 96 3.18 0.25 -17.64
CA PHE A 96 4.03 1.30 -18.20
C PHE A 96 5.32 0.75 -18.80
N GLY A 97 5.99 -0.17 -18.09
CA GLY A 97 7.19 -0.86 -18.57
C GLY A 97 6.94 -1.65 -19.85
N LEU A 98 5.81 -2.36 -19.93
CA LEU A 98 5.39 -3.07 -21.15
C LEU A 98 5.14 -2.10 -22.32
N GLY A 99 4.47 -0.97 -22.07
CA GLY A 99 4.24 0.06 -23.09
C GLY A 99 5.55 0.64 -23.62
N ILE A 100 6.48 0.98 -22.74
CA ILE A 100 7.80 1.50 -23.10
C ILE A 100 8.62 0.46 -23.87
N SER A 101 8.58 -0.80 -23.44
CA SER A 101 9.25 -1.91 -24.15
C SER A 101 8.71 -2.09 -25.56
N PHE A 102 7.38 -2.05 -25.74
CA PHE A 102 6.75 -2.12 -27.06
C PHE A 102 7.18 -0.95 -27.96
N LEU A 103 7.13 0.29 -27.45
CA LEU A 103 7.60 1.49 -28.16
C LEU A 103 9.08 1.38 -28.54
N SER A 104 9.93 0.84 -27.65
CA SER A 104 11.35 0.63 -27.92
C SER A 104 11.58 -0.37 -29.05
N ILE A 105 10.83 -1.48 -29.09
CA ILE A 105 10.89 -2.47 -30.17
C ILE A 105 10.50 -1.84 -31.51
N VAL A 106 9.41 -1.07 -31.54
CA VAL A 106 8.96 -0.36 -32.76
C VAL A 106 10.02 0.64 -33.22
N PHE A 107 10.63 1.38 -32.29
CA PHE A 107 11.66 2.36 -32.60
C PHE A 107 12.95 1.71 -33.13
N VAL A 108 13.39 0.60 -32.54
CA VAL A 108 14.54 -0.19 -33.03
C VAL A 108 14.26 -0.75 -34.43
N ALA A 109 13.07 -1.29 -34.67
CA ALA A 109 12.67 -1.77 -36.00
C ALA A 109 12.67 -0.63 -37.03
N PHE A 110 12.15 0.54 -36.66
CA PHE A 110 12.19 1.73 -37.51
C PHE A 110 13.63 2.15 -37.86
N LEU A 111 14.52 2.25 -36.87
CA LEU A 111 15.92 2.58 -37.10
C LEU A 111 16.63 1.53 -37.96
N PHE A 112 16.32 0.25 -37.76
CA PHE A 112 16.88 -0.84 -38.54
C PHE A 112 16.47 -0.76 -40.02
N ILE A 113 15.19 -0.53 -40.30
CA ILE A 113 14.69 -0.33 -41.67
C ILE A 113 15.33 0.92 -42.28
N ARG A 114 15.39 2.03 -41.53
CA ARG A 114 16.01 3.27 -41.99
C ARG A 114 17.49 3.08 -42.36
N ARG A 115 18.23 2.29 -41.56
CA ARG A 115 19.63 1.92 -41.80
C ARG A 115 19.81 1.13 -43.11
N LEU A 116 18.88 0.25 -43.46
CA LEU A 116 18.95 -0.54 -44.71
C LEU A 116 18.70 0.31 -45.97
N ILE A 117 17.84 1.33 -45.88
CA ILE A 117 17.46 2.18 -47.02
C ILE A 117 18.45 3.33 -47.24
N ILE A 118 18.85 4.03 -46.16
CA ILE A 118 19.62 5.29 -46.24
C ILE A 118 21.12 5.07 -45.96
N GLY A 119 21.50 3.96 -45.33
CA GLY A 119 22.90 3.63 -45.02
C GLY A 119 23.39 4.15 -43.66
N PRO A 120 24.71 4.09 -43.39
CA PRO A 120 25.28 4.43 -42.10
C PRO A 120 25.29 5.94 -41.79
N GLU A 121 24.37 6.41 -40.95
CA GLU A 121 24.45 7.78 -40.40
C GLU A 121 25.30 7.80 -39.11
N ALA A 122 26.34 8.64 -39.08
CA ALA A 122 27.24 8.82 -37.93
C ALA A 122 26.62 9.68 -36.80
N GLU A 123 25.48 10.33 -37.06
CA GLU A 123 24.82 11.26 -36.13
C GLU A 123 23.93 10.58 -35.06
N GLY A 124 23.74 9.26 -35.14
CA GLY A 124 22.83 8.51 -34.26
C GLY A 124 23.27 8.35 -32.80
N THR A 125 24.47 8.81 -32.43
CA THR A 125 25.04 8.66 -31.08
C THR A 125 24.24 9.42 -30.03
N PHE A 126 23.80 10.65 -30.32
CA PHE A 126 22.97 11.44 -29.40
C PHE A 126 21.61 10.80 -29.16
N THR A 127 20.96 10.30 -30.21
CA THR A 127 19.70 9.56 -30.07
C THR A 127 19.87 8.26 -29.30
N LEU A 128 21.00 7.55 -29.48
CA LEU A 128 21.32 6.34 -28.73
C LEU A 128 21.46 6.62 -27.23
N PHE A 129 22.22 7.65 -26.85
CA PHE A 129 22.39 8.03 -25.45
C PHE A 129 21.09 8.53 -24.82
N ALA A 130 20.28 9.29 -25.55
CA ALA A 130 18.98 9.73 -25.05
C ALA A 130 18.06 8.55 -24.70
N ILE A 131 17.98 7.54 -25.57
CA ILE A 131 17.19 6.32 -25.34
C ILE A 131 17.80 5.48 -24.21
N LEU A 132 19.12 5.37 -24.17
CA LEU A 132 19.81 4.62 -23.12
C LEU A 132 19.53 5.23 -21.74
N PHE A 133 19.70 6.54 -21.57
CA PHE A 133 19.41 7.21 -20.30
C PHE A 133 17.92 7.13 -19.93
N PHE A 134 17.02 7.23 -20.91
CA PHE A 134 15.59 7.04 -20.67
C PHE A 134 15.30 5.62 -20.15
N LEU A 135 15.82 4.58 -20.80
CA LEU A 135 15.64 3.20 -20.38
C LEU A 135 16.26 2.93 -18.99
N ILE A 136 17.45 3.46 -18.72
CA ILE A 136 18.09 3.38 -17.39
C ILE A 136 17.21 4.04 -16.33
N GLY A 137 16.65 5.23 -16.61
CA GLY A 137 15.73 5.91 -15.69
C GLY A 137 14.50 5.08 -15.37
N VAL A 138 13.91 4.44 -16.39
CA VAL A 138 12.76 3.52 -16.22
C VAL A 138 13.15 2.31 -15.38
N ILE A 139 14.31 1.69 -15.62
CA ILE A 139 14.81 0.54 -14.83
C ILE A 139 15.02 0.93 -13.37
N LEU A 140 15.68 2.07 -13.11
CA LEU A 140 15.92 2.56 -11.76
C LEU A 140 14.62 2.88 -11.01
N MET A 141 13.61 3.43 -11.70
CA MET A 141 12.28 3.65 -11.13
C MET A 141 11.61 2.32 -10.76
N GLY A 142 11.71 1.30 -11.61
CA GLY A 142 11.19 -0.04 -11.33
C GLY A 142 11.87 -0.72 -10.16
N LEU A 143 13.19 -0.57 -10.05
CA LEU A 143 13.97 -1.03 -8.89
C LEU A 143 13.55 -0.33 -7.60
N GLY A 144 13.27 0.98 -7.64
CA GLY A 144 12.76 1.73 -6.48
C GLY A 144 11.42 1.18 -5.98
N ILE A 145 10.49 0.91 -6.89
CA ILE A 145 9.19 0.31 -6.54
C ILE A 145 9.39 -1.10 -5.98
N MET A 146 10.19 -1.95 -6.63
CA MET A 146 10.51 -3.29 -6.11
C MET A 146 11.13 -3.23 -4.71
N GLY A 147 12.02 -2.28 -4.45
CA GLY A 147 12.62 -2.05 -3.14
C GLY A 147 11.59 -1.75 -2.05
N GLU A 148 10.56 -0.95 -2.36
CA GLU A 148 9.45 -0.66 -1.44
C GLU A 148 8.68 -1.94 -1.06
N TYR A 149 8.37 -2.80 -2.04
CA TYR A 149 7.68 -4.08 -1.78
C TYR A 149 8.55 -5.07 -1.02
N ILE A 150 9.83 -5.21 -1.39
CA ILE A 150 10.79 -6.06 -0.66
C ILE A 150 10.93 -5.58 0.78
N GLY A 151 10.98 -4.26 1.01
CA GLY A 151 11.02 -3.69 2.35
C GLY A 151 9.78 -4.01 3.19
N ARG A 152 8.60 -4.06 2.56
CA ARG A 152 7.35 -4.49 3.22
C ARG A 152 7.36 -5.98 3.55
N ILE A 153 7.78 -6.82 2.61
CA ILE A 153 7.94 -8.27 2.85
C ILE A 153 8.94 -8.51 3.98
N TYR A 154 10.07 -7.79 3.98
CA TYR A 154 11.07 -7.91 5.05
C TYR A 154 10.48 -7.57 6.43
N LYS A 155 9.67 -6.51 6.52
CA LYS A 155 8.97 -6.14 7.77
C LYS A 155 7.98 -7.21 8.23
N GLU A 156 7.27 -7.86 7.30
CA GLU A 156 6.35 -8.96 7.59
C GLU A 156 7.11 -10.18 8.14
N VAL A 157 8.17 -10.59 7.45
CA VAL A 157 8.96 -11.80 7.78
C VAL A 157 9.75 -11.63 9.07
N GLN A 158 10.11 -10.39 9.46
CA GLN A 158 10.89 -10.15 10.67
C GLN A 158 10.13 -10.53 11.96
N HIS A 159 8.79 -10.69 11.91
CA HIS A 159 7.92 -11.09 13.03
C HIS A 159 8.24 -10.39 14.36
N ARG A 160 8.67 -9.11 14.31
CA ARG A 160 9.04 -8.39 15.53
C ARG A 160 7.79 -8.18 16.39
N PRO A 161 7.84 -8.51 17.69
CA PRO A 161 6.71 -8.26 18.58
C PRO A 161 6.41 -6.76 18.61
N ARG A 162 5.14 -6.41 18.40
CA ARG A 162 4.69 -5.02 18.20
C ARG A 162 4.82 -4.17 19.46
N PHE A 163 4.75 -4.82 20.62
CA PHE A 163 4.89 -4.20 21.92
C PHE A 163 5.49 -5.23 22.88
N ALA A 164 6.18 -4.75 23.90
CA ALA A 164 6.60 -5.54 25.04
C ALA A 164 5.80 -5.08 26.25
N VAL A 165 5.14 -6.03 26.93
CA VAL A 165 4.42 -5.74 28.17
C VAL A 165 5.46 -5.60 29.28
N LYS A 166 5.53 -4.43 29.92
CA LYS A 166 6.46 -4.20 31.02
C LYS A 166 5.92 -4.72 32.36
N THR A 167 4.65 -4.47 32.64
CA THR A 167 3.98 -4.86 33.89
C THR A 167 2.48 -4.90 33.65
N VAL A 168 1.81 -5.89 34.22
CA VAL A 168 0.34 -6.00 34.27
C VAL A 168 -0.08 -5.70 35.71
N LEU A 169 -1.01 -4.76 35.90
CA LEU A 169 -1.52 -4.40 37.23
C LEU A 169 -2.98 -4.87 37.34
N GLY A 170 -3.29 -5.66 38.37
CA GLY A 170 -4.67 -6.03 38.71
C GLY A 170 -5.30 -7.15 37.86
N ALA A 171 -4.49 -7.94 37.13
CA ALA A 171 -5.01 -9.15 36.51
C ALA A 171 -5.42 -10.15 37.60
N LYS A 172 -6.70 -10.54 37.62
CA LYS A 172 -7.07 -11.83 38.23
C LYS A 172 -6.49 -12.89 37.32
N THR A 173 -5.56 -13.69 37.83
CA THR A 173 -5.00 -14.84 37.12
C THR A 173 -6.14 -15.80 36.79
N ASP A 174 -6.72 -15.65 35.60
CA ASP A 174 -7.66 -16.63 35.06
C ASP A 174 -6.80 -17.75 34.48
N GLU A 175 -6.63 -18.85 35.23
CA GLU A 175 -5.86 -20.04 34.84
C GLU A 175 -6.32 -20.63 33.50
N ASN A 176 -7.53 -20.28 33.05
CA ASN A 176 -8.14 -20.78 31.82
C ASN A 176 -8.18 -19.75 30.68
N SER A 177 -7.44 -18.63 30.80
CA SER A 177 -7.38 -17.63 29.73
C SER A 177 -6.50 -18.13 28.57
N PRO A 178 -7.00 -18.13 27.33
CA PRO A 178 -6.21 -18.49 26.15
C PRO A 178 -5.13 -17.45 25.79
N TYR A 179 -5.07 -16.32 26.51
CA TYR A 179 -4.12 -15.24 26.26
C TYR A 179 -2.95 -15.28 27.26
N PRO A 180 -1.69 -15.20 26.78
CA PRO A 180 -0.49 -15.42 27.60
C PRO A 180 -0.07 -14.23 28.48
N TRP A 181 -0.92 -13.21 28.68
CA TRP A 181 -0.54 -11.93 29.31
C TRP A 181 -1.21 -11.65 30.66
N HIS A 182 -1.46 -12.68 31.47
CA HIS A 182 -1.90 -12.52 32.86
C HIS A 182 -0.73 -12.55 33.83
#